data_AF-A0A958QY72-F1
#
_entry.id   AF-A0A958QY72-F1
#
_cell.length_a   1.000
_cell.length_b   1.000
_cell.length_c   1.000
_cell.angle_alpha   90.00
_cell.angle_beta   90.00
_cell.angle_gamma   90.00
#
_symmetry.space_group_name_H-M   'P 1'
#
loop_
_entity.id
_entity.type
_entity.pdbx_description
1 polymer ?
#
loop_
_entity_poly.entity_id
_entity_poly.type
_entity_poly.pdbx_seq_one_letter_code
_entity_poly.pdbx_strand_id
1 'polypeptide(L)'
;GVWEGALLDPVIFKKLALYLEEIGYFSLSDGYALRLTDYSTAFLSVTKGEQRKIIRNYADGGPMRLWAFQSLLDALLEEQVRWTKKGDLAGSAAR
;
A
#
# COMPACT_ATOMS: atom_id res chain seq x y z
N GLY A 1 -4.12 -4.37 -19.61
CA GLY A 1 -3.22 -3.24 -19.90
C GLY A 1 -2.12 -3.25 -18.86
N VAL A 2 -0.87 -3.03 -19.26
CA VAL A 2 0.21 -2.86 -18.28
C VAL A 2 0.03 -1.47 -17.67
N TRP A 3 -0.25 -1.39 -16.38
CA TRP A 3 -0.34 -0.14 -15.64
C TRP A 3 1.06 0.12 -15.08
N GLU A 4 1.70 1.21 -15.50
CA GLU A 4 2.92 1.68 -14.84
C GLU A 4 2.49 2.38 -13.56
N GLY A 5 3.07 1.94 -12.43
CA GLY A 5 2.75 2.52 -11.13
C GLY A 5 3.11 4.00 -11.13
N ALA A 6 2.21 4.85 -10.62
CA ALA A 6 2.58 6.23 -10.35
C ALA A 6 3.62 6.23 -9.22
N LEU A 7 4.74 6.91 -9.47
CA LEU A 7 5.75 7.12 -8.44
C LEU A 7 5.20 8.13 -7.42
N LEU A 8 5.26 7.78 -6.14
CA LEU A 8 4.99 8.73 -5.06
C LEU A 8 6.08 9.81 -5.04
N ASP A 9 5.71 11.00 -4.58
CA ASP A 9 6.68 12.05 -4.28
C ASP A 9 7.77 11.51 -3.30
N PRO A 10 9.07 11.75 -3.55
CA PRO A 10 10.14 11.20 -2.72
C PRO A 10 10.07 11.59 -1.24
N VAL A 11 9.58 12.79 -0.91
CA VAL A 11 9.44 13.24 0.48
C VAL A 11 8.32 12.47 1.16
N ILE A 12 7.21 12.25 0.46
CA ILE A 12 6.07 11.47 0.96
C ILE A 12 6.47 10.01 1.15
N PHE A 13 7.15 9.42 0.17
CA PHE A 13 7.68 8.07 0.28
C PHE A 13 8.62 7.93 1.48
N LYS A 14 9.54 8.88 1.70
CA LYS A 14 10.44 8.87 2.86
C LYS A 14 9.66 8.90 4.19
N LYS A 15 8.61 9.73 4.30
CA LYS A 15 7.76 9.80 5.50
C LYS A 15 7.01 8.48 5.74
N LEU A 16 6.47 7.88 4.69
CA LEU A 16 5.82 6.56 4.77
C LEU A 16 6.80 5.47 5.21
N ALA A 17 8.01 5.45 4.66
CA ALA A 17 9.04 4.49 5.04
C ALA A 17 9.41 4.64 6.52
N LEU A 18 9.60 5.87 7.02
CA LEU A 18 9.88 6.12 8.43
C LEU A 18 8.73 5.68 9.34
N TYR A 19 7.49 5.99 8.96
CA TYR A 19 6.32 5.59 9.74
C TYR A 19 6.15 4.06 9.76
N LEU A 20 6.45 3.38 8.64
CA LEU A 20 6.45 1.93 8.56
C LEU A 20 7.44 1.27 9.54
N GLU A 21 8.63 1.85 9.70
CA GLU A 21 9.60 1.42 10.71
C GLU A 21 9.10 1.70 12.13
N GLU A 22 8.51 2.87 12.37
CA GLU A 22 7.97 3.28 13.67
C GLU A 22 6.86 2.34 14.17
N ILE A 23 5.95 1.92 13.29
CA ILE A 23 4.91 0.94 13.65
C ILE A 23 5.45 -0.48 13.83
N GLY A 24 6.73 -0.71 13.53
CA GLY A 24 7.39 -2.02 13.62
C GLY A 24 6.80 -3.03 12.65
N TYR A 25 6.47 -2.61 11.42
CA TYR A 25 5.74 -3.43 10.45
C TYR A 25 6.37 -4.82 10.24
N PHE A 26 7.70 -4.88 10.12
CA PHE A 26 8.40 -6.14 9.90
C PHE A 26 8.31 -7.14 11.07
N SER A 27 8.00 -6.65 12.27
CA SER A 27 7.84 -7.47 13.48
C SER A 27 6.37 -7.87 13.76
N LEU A 28 5.41 -7.36 12.98
CA LEU A 28 4.00 -7.75 13.10
C LEU A 28 3.78 -9.21 12.69
N SER A 29 2.70 -9.83 13.17
CA SER A 29 2.20 -11.10 12.61
C SER A 29 1.91 -10.96 11.12
N ASP A 30 2.09 -12.05 10.37
CA ASP A 30 1.78 -12.12 8.94
C ASP A 30 0.26 -12.20 8.69
N GLY A 31 -0.54 -12.49 9.72
CA GLY A 31 -1.99 -12.65 9.61
C GLY A 31 -2.74 -12.16 10.84
N TYR A 32 -3.84 -11.45 10.56
CA TYR A 32 -4.84 -11.04 11.55
C TYR A 32 -6.24 -11.33 11.02
N ALA A 33 -7.14 -11.74 11.93
CA ALA A 33 -8.54 -12.02 11.59
C ALA A 33 -9.43 -11.90 12.82
N LEU A 34 -10.60 -11.28 12.65
CA LEU A 34 -11.71 -11.39 13.59
C LEU A 34 -12.64 -12.55 13.22
N ARG A 35 -13.40 -13.04 14.21
CA ARG A 35 -14.45 -14.05 14.02
C ARG A 35 -15.75 -13.41 13.54
N LEU A 36 -15.69 -12.74 12.41
CA LEU A 36 -16.83 -12.16 11.70
C LEU A 36 -16.94 -12.82 10.33
N THR A 37 -18.12 -12.78 9.72
CA THR A 37 -18.34 -13.27 8.35
C THR A 37 -18.42 -12.08 7.38
N ASP A 38 -18.09 -12.33 6.10
CA ASP A 38 -18.34 -11.43 4.97
C ASP A 38 -17.71 -10.03 5.03
N TYR A 39 -16.60 -9.87 5.75
CA TYR A 39 -15.85 -8.62 5.76
C TYR A 39 -14.72 -8.58 4.72
N SER A 40 -14.21 -7.37 4.47
CA SER A 40 -13.06 -7.15 3.60
C SER A 40 -11.78 -7.81 4.15
N THR A 41 -10.88 -8.16 3.22
CA THR A 41 -9.51 -8.57 3.52
C THR A 41 -8.55 -7.60 2.86
N ALA A 42 -7.69 -6.94 3.64
CA ALA A 42 -6.61 -6.13 3.13
C ALA A 42 -5.31 -6.97 3.08
N PHE A 43 -4.61 -6.90 1.95
CA PHE A 43 -3.27 -7.46 1.79
C PHE A 43 -2.28 -6.31 1.60
N LEU A 44 -1.34 -6.19 2.52
CA LEU A 44 -0.28 -5.20 2.43
C LEU A 44 1.05 -5.92 2.25
N SER A 45 1.79 -5.59 1.19
CA SER A 45 3.10 -6.17 0.88
C SER A 45 4.13 -5.06 0.83
N VAL A 46 5.23 -5.22 1.57
CA VAL A 46 6.33 -4.26 1.61
C VAL A 46 7.65 -4.99 1.41
N THR A 47 8.52 -4.39 0.60
CA THR A 47 9.87 -4.90 0.32
C THR A 47 10.89 -3.90 0.87
N LYS A 48 11.85 -4.40 1.66
CA LYS A 48 12.97 -3.64 2.22
C LYS A 48 14.27 -4.40 1.93
N GLY A 49 15.06 -3.88 1.00
CA GLY A 49 16.21 -4.61 0.47
C GLY A 49 15.79 -5.95 -0.13
N GLU A 50 16.38 -7.04 0.33
CA GLU A 50 16.03 -8.42 -0.08
C GLU A 50 14.87 -9.02 0.71
N GLN A 51 14.42 -8.36 1.78
CA GLN A 51 13.34 -8.86 2.61
C GLN A 51 11.99 -8.40 2.08
N ARG A 52 11.04 -9.32 1.98
CA ARG A 52 9.64 -9.04 1.67
C ARG A 52 8.76 -9.53 2.80
N LYS A 53 7.84 -8.68 3.27
CA LYS A 53 6.79 -9.06 4.21
C LYS A 53 5.43 -8.78 3.62
N ILE A 54 4.51 -9.71 3.86
CA ILE A 54 3.11 -9.58 3.46
C ILE A 54 2.26 -9.81 4.71
N ILE A 55 1.34 -8.88 4.98
CA ILE A 55 0.36 -9.03 6.05
C ILE A 55 -1.02 -9.17 5.44
N ARG A 56 -1.74 -10.22 5.84
CA ARG A 56 -3.17 -10.41 5.57
C ARG A 56 -3.96 -9.91 6.78
N ASN A 57 -4.76 -8.86 6.59
CA ASN A 57 -5.62 -8.29 7.63
C ASN A 57 -7.09 -8.51 7.26
N TYR A 58 -7.73 -9.52 7.85
CA TYR A 58 -9.15 -9.79 7.66
C TYR A 58 -9.97 -9.05 8.71
N ALA A 59 -11.03 -8.36 8.27
CA ALA A 59 -11.96 -7.64 9.14
C ALA A 59 -11.27 -6.65 10.09
N ASP A 60 -10.17 -6.02 9.64
CA ASP A 60 -9.34 -5.13 10.45
C ASP A 60 -8.93 -5.70 11.82
N GLY A 61 -8.74 -7.02 11.90
CA GLY A 61 -8.36 -7.70 13.14
C GLY A 61 -6.94 -7.43 13.63
N GLY A 62 -6.15 -6.66 12.88
CA GLY A 62 -4.81 -6.22 13.25
C GLY A 62 -4.81 -5.13 14.33
N PRO A 63 -3.61 -4.77 14.85
CA PRO A 63 -3.49 -3.67 15.79
C PRO A 63 -3.84 -2.33 15.13
N MET A 64 -4.32 -1.36 15.91
CA MET A 64 -4.72 -0.03 15.43
C MET A 64 -3.67 0.67 14.54
N ARG A 65 -2.38 0.48 14.85
CA ARG A 65 -1.27 1.03 14.06
C ARG A 65 -1.19 0.47 12.62
N LEU A 66 -1.60 -0.79 12.41
CA LEU A 66 -1.67 -1.38 11.07
C LEU A 66 -2.84 -0.80 10.29
N TRP A 67 -4.00 -0.69 10.93
CA TRP A 67 -5.18 -0.04 10.34
C TRP A 67 -4.87 1.40 9.92
N ALA A 68 -4.29 2.21 10.81
CA ALA A 68 -3.94 3.60 10.52
C ALA A 68 -2.96 3.73 9.33
N PHE A 69 -1.98 2.82 9.25
CA PHE A 69 -1.04 2.78 8.12
C PHE A 69 -1.73 2.41 6.80
N GLN A 70 -2.64 1.43 6.82
CA GLN A 70 -3.42 1.02 5.64
C GLN A 70 -4.32 2.17 5.17
N SER A 71 -5.06 2.82 6.07
CA SER A 71 -5.91 3.97 5.73
C SER A 71 -5.13 5.16 5.19
N LEU A 72 -3.92 5.42 5.72
CA LEU A 72 -3.03 6.46 5.19
C LEU A 72 -2.59 6.15 3.76
N LEU A 73 -2.22 4.89 3.48
CA LEU A 73 -1.86 4.48 2.13
C LEU A 73 -3.04 4.63 1.17
N ASP A 74 -4.23 4.19 1.56
CA ASP A 74 -5.43 4.31 0.72
C ASP A 74 -5.71 5.78 0.37
N ALA A 75 -5.66 6.69 1.35
CA ALA A 75 -5.84 8.12 1.12
C ALA A 75 -4.78 8.71 0.17
N LEU A 76 -3.51 8.35 0.34
CA LEU A 76 -2.44 8.83 -0.54
C LEU A 76 -2.59 8.31 -1.97
N LEU A 77 -3.05 7.06 -2.14
CA LEU A 77 -3.31 6.48 -3.45
C LEU A 77 -4.48 7.19 -4.14
N GLU A 78 -5.55 7.51 -3.42
CA GLU A 78 -6.68 8.26 -3.96
C GLU A 78 -6.30 9.67 -4.42
N GLU A 79 -5.43 10.37 -3.67
CA GLU A 79 -5.05 11.74 -3.98
C GLU A 79 -3.98 11.86 -5.07
N GLN A 80 -3.01 10.94 -5.11
CA GLN A 80 -1.76 11.14 -5.86
C GLN A 80 -1.57 10.18 -7.03
N VAL A 81 -2.23 9.03 -7.03
CA VAL A 81 -2.02 8.03 -8.07
C VAL A 81 -3.04 8.23 -9.18
N ARG A 82 -2.61 8.95 -10.23
CA ARG A 82 -3.31 8.92 -11.52
C ARG A 82 -2.86 7.70 -12.30
N TRP A 83 -3.72 6.69 -12.34
CA TRP A 83 -3.50 5.49 -13.15
C TRP A 83 -3.54 5.85 -14.64
N THR A 84 -2.38 5.90 -15.30
CA THR A 84 -2.30 6.09 -16.74
C THR A 84 -2.30 4.74 -17.45
N LYS A 85 -3.16 4.61 -18.46
CA LYS A 85 -3.19 3.42 -19.31
C LYS A 85 -2.04 3.54 -20.31
N LYS A 86 -1.15 2.55 -20.37
CA LYS A 86 0.04 2.52 -21.25
C LYS A 86 -0.21 2.87 -22.73
N GLY A 87 -1.45 2.81 -23.23
CA GLY A 87 -1.82 3.20 -24.58
C GLY A 87 -1.94 4.72 -24.82
N ASP A 88 -2.10 5.53 -23.77
CA ASP A 88 -2.37 6.97 -23.91
C ASP A 88 -1.08 7.80 -24.11
N LEU A 89 0.08 7.25 -23.73
CA LEU A 89 1.39 7.90 -23.92
C LEU A 89 1.89 7.85 -25.37
N ALA A 90 1.45 6.87 -26.16
CA ALA A 90 1.86 6.74 -27.57
C ALA A 90 1.15 7.74 -28.50
N GLY A 91 0.00 8.29 -28.09
CA GLY A 91 -0.75 9.28 -28.88
C GLY A 91 -0.31 10.74 -28.67
N SER A 92 0.42 11.03 -27.59
CA SER A 92 0.86 12.40 -27.25
C SER A 92 2.20 12.79 -27.86
N ALA A 93 2.99 11.84 -28.37
CA ALA A 93 4.28 12.12 -29.02
C ALA A 93 4.15 12.35 -30.54
N ALA A 94 2.93 12.38 -31.08
CA ALA A 94 2.65 12.51 -32.52
C ALA A 94 1.82 13.75 -32.88
N ARG A 95 1.86 14.82 -32.07
CA ARG A 95 1.30 16.14 -32.41
C ARG A 95 2.24 17.26 -32.02
#